data_AF-A0A3C1JBP9-F1
#
_entry.id   AF-A0A3C1JBP9-F1
#
_cell.length_a   1.000
_cell.length_b   1.000
_cell.length_c   1.000
_cell.angle_alpha   90.00
_cell.angle_beta   90.00
_cell.angle_gamma   90.00
#
_symmetry.space_group_name_H-M   'P 1'
#
loop_
_entity.id
_entity.type
_entity.pdbx_description
1 polymer ?
#
loop_
_entity_poly.entity_id
_entity_poly.type
_entity_poly.pdbx_seq_one_letter_code
_entity_poly.pdbx_strand_id
1 'polypeptide(L)'
;TISKAVNLGVPISGNGGPMDYKAAAHFLALGAKSVQFCTIVMKYGFGVIGELESGLSFMLEEKGYKSVGDFIGCALPKPVTDFPDLTPVKNIPQADAELCRHCGNCERCGYLAVKLDSHGVPKFDASKCIGCSLCAKKCFAGAIKMRKRTAAELKVCPD
;
A
#
# COMPACT_ATOMS: atom_id res chain seq x y z
N THR A 1 18.09 -6.41 -1.72
CA THR A 1 17.07 -5.61 -1.00
C THR A 1 17.39 -5.63 0.48
N ILE A 2 16.90 -4.66 1.25
CA ILE A 2 17.13 -4.60 2.71
C ILE A 2 16.69 -5.92 3.39
N SER A 3 15.53 -6.45 2.98
CA SER A 3 15.00 -7.73 3.47
C SER A 3 15.92 -8.94 3.32
N LYS A 4 16.87 -8.91 2.37
CA LYS A 4 17.86 -9.99 2.19
C LYS A 4 19.16 -9.69 2.93
N ALA A 5 19.63 -8.45 2.85
CA ALA A 5 20.92 -8.05 3.40
C ALA A 5 20.92 -8.01 4.93
N VAL A 6 19.77 -7.79 5.57
CA VAL A 6 19.68 -7.67 7.04
C VAL A 6 20.12 -8.95 7.78
N ASN A 7 19.98 -10.10 7.12
CA ASN A 7 20.38 -11.40 7.68
C ASN A 7 21.90 -11.63 7.70
N LEU A 8 22.68 -10.71 7.12
CA LEU A 8 24.15 -10.81 7.09
C LEU A 8 24.82 -10.26 8.37
N GLY A 9 24.05 -9.75 9.32
CA GLY A 9 24.57 -9.20 10.58
C GLY A 9 25.30 -7.85 10.43
N VAL A 10 25.26 -7.24 9.24
CA VAL A 10 25.85 -5.91 8.99
C VAL A 10 24.83 -4.80 9.22
N PRO A 11 25.19 -3.69 9.88
CA PRO A 11 24.30 -2.53 9.97
C PRO A 11 23.97 -1.97 8.59
N ILE A 12 22.67 -1.79 8.31
CA ILE A 12 22.18 -1.25 7.04
C ILE A 12 21.70 0.18 7.24
N SER A 13 22.21 1.10 6.41
CA SER A 13 21.63 2.43 6.22
C SER A 13 20.78 2.44 4.95
N GLY A 14 19.49 2.71 5.09
CA GLY A 14 18.53 2.73 3.99
C GLY A 14 18.53 4.06 3.25
N ASN A 15 18.52 4.04 1.92
CA ASN A 15 18.32 5.21 1.08
C ASN A 15 17.47 4.83 -0.15
N GLY A 16 17.17 5.80 -1.01
CA GLY A 16 16.42 5.57 -2.25
C GLY A 16 14.98 6.04 -2.20
N GLY A 17 14.80 7.36 -2.05
CA GLY A 17 13.52 8.03 -2.27
C GLY A 17 12.46 8.01 -1.16
N PRO A 18 12.76 7.82 0.15
CA PRO A 18 11.75 8.12 1.16
C PRO A 18 11.41 9.62 1.14
N MET A 19 10.13 9.93 1.02
CA MET A 19 9.60 11.30 0.92
C MET A 19 8.65 11.67 2.06
N ASP A 20 8.50 10.78 3.05
CA ASP A 20 7.75 11.01 4.29
C ASP A 20 8.21 10.01 5.38
N TYR A 21 7.67 10.16 6.59
CA TYR A 21 7.99 9.31 7.74
C TYR A 21 7.48 7.87 7.58
N LYS A 22 6.42 7.63 6.80
CA LYS A 22 5.87 6.28 6.57
C LYS A 22 6.79 5.47 5.67
N ALA A 23 7.31 6.11 4.61
CA ALA A 23 8.33 5.54 3.77
C ALA A 23 9.56 5.20 4.61
N ALA A 24 10.03 6.11 5.46
CA ALA A 24 11.14 5.85 6.38
C ALA A 24 10.86 4.68 7.33
N ALA A 25 9.64 4.60 7.89
CA ALA A 25 9.21 3.47 8.70
C ALA A 25 9.28 2.13 7.95
N HIS A 26 8.99 2.07 6.65
CA HIS A 26 9.16 0.83 5.87
C HIS A 26 10.63 0.36 5.84
N PHE A 27 11.60 1.27 5.72
CA PHE A 27 13.02 0.92 5.78
C PHE A 27 13.40 0.33 7.15
N LEU A 28 12.95 0.98 8.23
CA LEU A 28 13.19 0.55 9.60
C LEU A 28 12.52 -0.80 9.89
N ALA A 29 11.27 -1.00 9.47
CA ALA A 29 10.53 -2.25 9.62
C ALA A 29 11.22 -3.43 8.93
N LEU A 30 11.91 -3.18 7.81
CA LEU A 30 12.73 -4.17 7.10
C LEU A 30 14.11 -4.40 7.74
N GLY A 31 14.45 -3.67 8.80
CA GLY A 31 15.65 -3.88 9.62
C GLY A 31 16.80 -2.89 9.37
N ALA A 32 16.61 -1.86 8.55
CA ALA A 32 17.59 -0.77 8.47
C ALA A 32 17.74 -0.07 9.84
N LYS A 33 18.96 0.35 10.17
CA LYS A 33 19.27 1.05 11.43
C LYS A 33 19.24 2.57 11.30
N SER A 34 19.34 3.07 10.07
CA SER A 34 19.16 4.49 9.74
C SER A 34 18.53 4.66 8.37
N VAL A 35 17.93 5.82 8.12
CA VAL A 35 17.32 6.19 6.84
C VAL A 35 17.92 7.52 6.40
N GLN A 36 18.37 7.59 5.15
CA GLN A 36 18.97 8.77 4.55
C GLN A 36 17.94 9.50 3.67
N PHE A 37 18.02 10.83 3.68
CA PHE A 37 17.14 11.71 2.93
C PHE A 37 17.96 12.67 2.07
N CYS A 38 17.53 12.87 0.83
CA CYS A 38 18.17 13.79 -0.11
C CYS A 38 17.12 14.68 -0.77
N THR A 39 16.31 14.11 -1.68
CA THR A 39 15.34 14.86 -2.49
C THR A 39 14.29 15.60 -1.65
N ILE A 40 13.79 15.00 -0.56
CA ILE A 40 12.79 15.66 0.30
C ILE A 40 13.33 16.94 0.94
N VAL A 41 14.59 16.94 1.41
CA VAL A 41 15.23 18.10 2.02
C VAL A 41 15.49 19.18 0.97
N MET A 42 15.94 18.79 -0.22
CA MET A 42 16.12 19.73 -1.35
C MET A 42 14.80 20.37 -1.79
N LYS A 43 13.68 19.64 -1.67
CA LYS A 43 12.36 20.08 -2.14
C LYS A 43 11.63 20.95 -1.13
N TYR A 44 11.72 20.63 0.16
CA TYR A 44 10.91 21.25 1.22
C TYR A 44 11.76 22.00 2.27
N GLY A 45 13.08 22.00 2.13
CA GLY A 45 14.01 22.60 3.08
C GLY A 45 14.29 21.71 4.29
N PHE A 46 15.26 22.11 5.11
CA PHE A 46 15.71 21.34 6.29
C PHE A 46 14.64 21.20 7.38
N GLY A 47 13.64 22.09 7.43
CA GLY A 47 12.54 22.03 8.41
C GLY A 47 11.72 20.73 8.33
N VAL A 48 11.74 20.04 7.19
CA VAL A 48 11.05 18.75 7.01
C VAL A 48 11.55 17.67 7.97
N ILE A 49 12.76 17.81 8.53
CA ILE A 49 13.29 16.88 9.54
C ILE A 49 12.35 16.78 10.75
N GLY A 50 11.79 17.91 11.21
CA GLY A 50 10.85 17.90 12.34
C GLY A 50 9.54 17.16 12.03
N GLU A 51 9.05 17.23 10.79
CA GLU A 51 7.88 16.46 10.33
C GLU A 51 8.19 14.96 10.26
N LEU A 52 9.40 14.59 9.81
CA LEU A 52 9.83 13.20 9.74
C LEU A 52 9.93 12.58 11.14
N GLU A 53 10.57 13.27 12.08
CA GLU A 53 10.74 12.84 13.47
C GLU A 53 9.40 12.74 14.20
N SER A 54 8.59 13.81 14.12
CA SER A 54 7.29 13.86 14.79
C SER A 54 6.32 12.83 14.21
N GLY A 55 6.25 12.75 12.87
CA GLY A 55 5.38 11.80 12.18
C GLY A 55 5.73 10.34 12.50
N LEU A 56 7.02 10.00 12.53
CA LEU A 56 7.46 8.68 12.96
C LEU A 56 7.08 8.41 14.42
N SER A 57 7.34 9.38 15.31
CA SER A 57 7.07 9.23 16.75
C SER A 57 5.59 8.97 17.03
N PHE A 58 4.68 9.77 16.46
CA PHE A 58 3.24 9.57 16.61
C PHE A 58 2.77 8.22 16.04
N MET A 59 3.31 7.80 14.89
CA MET A 59 2.96 6.51 14.31
C MET A 59 3.44 5.33 15.18
N LEU A 60 4.62 5.45 15.79
CA LEU A 60 5.13 4.43 16.72
C LEU A 60 4.25 4.34 17.97
N GLU A 61 3.87 5.49 18.56
CA GLU A 61 2.96 5.56 19.70
C GLU A 61 1.59 4.96 19.38
N GLU A 62 0.98 5.34 18.25
CA GLU A 62 -0.32 4.79 17.80
C GLU A 62 -0.28 3.26 17.67
N LYS A 63 0.88 2.71 17.30
CA LYS A 63 1.11 1.27 17.15
C LYS A 63 1.61 0.58 18.43
N GLY A 64 1.81 1.32 19.52
CA GLY A 64 2.25 0.79 20.81
C GLY A 64 3.76 0.50 20.93
N TYR A 65 4.60 1.06 20.06
CA TYR A 65 6.06 0.95 20.16
C TYR A 65 6.62 2.04 21.08
N LYS A 66 7.57 1.68 21.96
CA LYS A 66 8.18 2.61 22.92
C LYS A 66 9.40 3.33 22.37
N SER A 67 10.03 2.77 21.34
CA SER A 67 11.22 3.34 20.73
C SER A 67 11.35 2.92 19.27
N VAL A 68 12.17 3.66 18.51
CA VAL A 68 12.60 3.25 17.16
C VAL A 68 13.32 1.90 17.21
N GLY A 69 14.09 1.63 18.27
CA GLY A 69 14.79 0.37 18.47
C GLY A 69 13.85 -0.84 18.50
N ASP A 70 12.73 -0.73 19.21
CA ASP A 70 11.71 -1.78 19.31
C ASP A 70 10.97 -2.04 17.99
N PHE A 71 10.92 -1.02 17.12
CA PHE A 71 10.25 -1.09 15.84
C PHE A 71 11.12 -1.67 14.72
N ILE A 72 12.45 -1.47 14.80
CA ILE A 72 13.36 -1.91 13.74
C ILE A 72 13.27 -3.43 13.57
N GLY A 73 13.02 -3.86 12.34
CA GLY A 73 12.91 -5.26 11.98
C GLY A 73 11.57 -5.91 12.32
N CYS A 74 10.54 -5.14 12.70
CA CYS A 74 9.22 -5.69 13.06
C CYS A 74 8.54 -6.51 11.93
N ALA A 75 8.99 -6.38 10.68
CA ALA A 75 8.50 -7.17 9.54
C ALA A 75 9.31 -8.45 9.25
N LEU A 76 10.42 -8.69 9.96
CA LEU A 76 11.30 -9.84 9.78
C LEU A 76 10.77 -11.09 10.52
N PRO A 77 11.18 -12.32 10.14
CA PRO A 77 12.16 -12.67 9.09
C PRO A 77 11.60 -12.84 7.67
N LYS A 78 10.28 -12.95 7.50
CA LYS A 78 9.63 -13.19 6.20
C LYS A 78 8.71 -12.01 5.81
N PRO A 79 9.27 -10.81 5.52
CA PRO A 79 8.48 -9.62 5.16
C PRO A 79 7.82 -9.73 3.77
N VAL A 80 8.25 -10.69 2.97
CA VAL A 80 7.74 -10.93 1.61
C VAL A 80 7.28 -12.38 1.53
N THR A 81 6.04 -12.57 1.11
CA THR A 81 5.49 -13.89 0.78
C THR A 81 6.03 -14.32 -0.58
N ASP A 82 6.51 -15.55 -0.67
CA ASP A 82 7.00 -16.11 -1.93
C ASP A 82 5.85 -16.29 -2.93
N PHE A 83 6.14 -16.16 -4.23
CA PHE A 83 5.11 -16.21 -5.27
C PHE A 83 4.26 -17.50 -5.23
N PRO A 84 4.85 -18.71 -5.06
CA PRO A 84 4.07 -19.94 -4.94
C PRO A 84 3.17 -20.00 -3.70
N ASP A 85 3.49 -19.25 -2.64
CA ASP A 85 2.72 -19.18 -1.40
C ASP A 85 1.54 -18.20 -1.50
N LEU A 86 1.43 -17.43 -2.59
CA LEU A 86 0.34 -16.48 -2.78
C LEU A 86 -0.96 -17.21 -3.15
N THR A 87 -2.04 -16.85 -2.46
CA THR A 87 -3.38 -17.31 -2.88
C THR A 87 -3.71 -16.83 -4.30
N PRO A 88 -4.23 -17.69 -5.19
CA PRO A 88 -4.74 -17.26 -6.48
C PRO A 88 -5.99 -16.38 -6.33
N VAL A 89 -6.75 -16.56 -5.25
CA VAL A 89 -7.99 -15.81 -4.99
C VAL A 89 -7.66 -14.36 -4.65
N LYS A 90 -8.00 -13.44 -5.55
CA LYS A 90 -7.82 -12.00 -5.37
C LYS A 90 -9.07 -11.31 -4.86
N ASN A 91 -8.86 -10.25 -4.10
CA ASN A 91 -9.93 -9.31 -3.70
C ASN A 91 -10.61 -8.69 -4.92
N ILE A 92 -11.83 -8.21 -4.73
CA ILE A 92 -12.63 -7.51 -5.75
C ILE A 92 -12.90 -6.06 -5.28
N PRO A 93 -12.96 -5.07 -6.18
CA PRO A 93 -13.27 -3.70 -5.82
C PRO A 93 -14.71 -3.51 -5.32
N GLN A 94 -14.87 -2.52 -4.45
CA GLN A 94 -16.14 -1.97 -3.99
C GLN A 94 -16.04 -0.43 -4.04
N ALA A 95 -17.11 0.20 -4.51
CA ALA A 95 -17.20 1.65 -4.58
C ALA A 95 -17.98 2.22 -3.39
N ASP A 96 -17.49 3.35 -2.90
CA ASP A 96 -18.17 4.26 -2.00
C ASP A 96 -18.83 5.36 -2.85
N ALA A 97 -20.16 5.41 -2.84
CA ALA A 97 -20.90 6.35 -3.66
C ALA A 97 -20.74 7.80 -3.20
N GLU A 98 -20.53 8.04 -1.90
CA GLU A 98 -20.42 9.39 -1.33
C GLU A 98 -19.09 10.05 -1.70
N LEU A 99 -18.03 9.25 -1.83
CA LEU A 99 -16.73 9.73 -2.27
C LEU A 99 -16.61 9.83 -3.80
N CYS A 100 -17.50 9.17 -4.54
CA CYS A 100 -17.43 9.09 -5.99
C CYS A 100 -17.58 10.48 -6.64
N ARG A 101 -16.73 10.78 -7.63
CA ARG A 101 -16.78 12.01 -8.43
C ARG A 101 -17.27 11.79 -9.86
N HIS A 102 -17.88 10.63 -10.11
CA HIS A 102 -18.53 10.26 -11.38
C HIS A 102 -17.68 10.48 -12.65
N CYS A 103 -16.35 10.38 -12.53
CA CYS A 103 -15.42 10.69 -13.62
C CYS A 103 -15.29 9.59 -14.68
N GLY A 104 -15.83 8.40 -14.42
CA GLY A 104 -15.81 7.26 -15.35
C GLY A 104 -14.44 6.62 -15.60
N ASN A 105 -13.34 7.14 -15.05
CA ASN A 105 -12.00 6.58 -15.29
C ASN A 105 -11.89 5.09 -14.97
N CYS A 106 -12.62 4.60 -13.95
CA CYS A 106 -12.70 3.19 -13.56
C CYS A 106 -13.20 2.26 -14.69
N GLU A 107 -14.10 2.74 -15.54
CA GLU A 107 -14.72 1.97 -16.64
C GLU A 107 -13.73 1.56 -17.74
N ARG A 108 -12.57 2.24 -17.84
CA ARG A 108 -11.43 1.85 -18.70
C ARG A 108 -10.70 0.60 -18.17
N CYS A 109 -11.43 -0.39 -17.69
CA CYS A 109 -10.90 -1.66 -17.21
C CYS A 109 -10.57 -2.55 -18.41
N GLY A 110 -9.31 -3.00 -18.55
CA GLY A 110 -8.90 -3.88 -19.65
C GLY A 110 -9.61 -5.24 -19.67
N TYR A 111 -10.15 -5.67 -18.54
CA TYR A 111 -10.94 -6.91 -18.42
C TYR A 111 -12.45 -6.69 -18.63
N LEU A 112 -12.88 -5.46 -18.93
CA LEU A 112 -14.28 -5.09 -19.13
C LEU A 112 -15.19 -5.47 -17.94
N ALA A 113 -14.60 -5.46 -16.74
CA ALA A 113 -15.25 -5.88 -15.50
C ALA A 113 -15.95 -4.74 -14.76
N VAL A 114 -16.00 -3.53 -15.34
CA VAL A 114 -16.56 -2.34 -14.70
C VAL A 114 -17.58 -1.73 -15.65
N LYS A 115 -18.77 -1.42 -15.13
CA LYS A 115 -19.79 -0.60 -15.80
C LYS A 115 -20.32 0.44 -14.84
N LEU A 116 -20.59 1.64 -15.33
CA LEU A 116 -21.26 2.65 -14.51
C LEU A 116 -22.77 2.37 -14.45
N ASP A 117 -23.37 2.57 -13.28
CA ASP A 117 -24.83 2.57 -13.14
C ASP A 117 -25.45 3.90 -13.63
N SER A 118 -26.77 4.03 -13.51
CA SER A 118 -27.53 5.23 -13.91
C SER A 118 -27.09 6.51 -13.19
N HIS A 119 -26.38 6.39 -12.06
CA HIS A 119 -25.85 7.51 -11.29
C HIS A 119 -24.35 7.71 -11.53
N GLY A 120 -23.74 7.00 -12.48
CA GLY A 120 -22.31 7.11 -12.77
C GLY A 120 -21.43 6.46 -11.70
N VAL A 121 -21.98 5.60 -10.84
CA VAL A 121 -21.22 4.86 -9.82
C VAL A 121 -20.83 3.48 -10.37
N PRO A 122 -19.56 3.06 -10.25
CA PRO A 122 -19.12 1.81 -10.84
C PRO A 122 -19.70 0.58 -10.14
N LYS A 123 -20.21 -0.35 -10.95
CA LYS A 123 -20.52 -1.73 -10.60
C LYS A 123 -19.44 -2.66 -11.17
N PHE A 124 -19.15 -3.73 -10.43
CA PHE A 124 -18.06 -4.64 -10.72
C PHE A 124 -18.58 -6.03 -11.03
N ASP A 125 -18.26 -6.54 -12.22
CA ASP A 125 -18.59 -7.89 -12.64
C ASP A 125 -17.56 -8.88 -12.10
N ALA A 126 -17.98 -9.68 -11.12
CA ALA A 126 -17.13 -10.65 -10.46
C ALA A 126 -16.63 -11.76 -11.39
N SER A 127 -17.34 -12.02 -12.49
CA SER A 127 -16.99 -13.03 -13.50
C SER A 127 -15.89 -12.61 -14.47
N LYS A 128 -15.51 -11.32 -14.43
CA LYS A 128 -14.47 -10.75 -15.29
C LYS A 128 -13.34 -10.11 -14.51
N CYS A 129 -13.61 -9.66 -13.28
CA CYS A 129 -12.61 -9.01 -12.47
C CYS A 129 -11.54 -10.02 -12.03
N ILE A 130 -10.27 -9.77 -12.35
CA ILE A 130 -9.14 -10.58 -11.85
C ILE A 130 -8.50 -10.02 -10.57
N GLY A 131 -9.04 -8.93 -10.01
CA GLY A 131 -8.55 -8.35 -8.76
C GLY A 131 -7.22 -7.59 -8.82
N CYS A 132 -6.80 -7.11 -10.00
CA CYS A 132 -5.52 -6.39 -10.18
C CYS A 132 -5.41 -5.04 -9.43
N SER A 133 -6.50 -4.54 -8.84
CA SER A 133 -6.56 -3.30 -8.05
C SER A 133 -6.28 -1.99 -8.81
N LEU A 134 -6.09 -2.02 -10.14
CA LEU A 134 -5.76 -0.82 -10.92
C LEU A 134 -6.87 0.25 -10.85
N CYS A 135 -8.14 -0.16 -10.80
CA CYS A 135 -9.27 0.77 -10.63
C CYS A 135 -9.23 1.52 -9.30
N ALA A 136 -8.82 0.86 -8.22
CA ALA A 136 -8.63 1.48 -6.92
C ALA A 136 -7.46 2.47 -6.97
N LYS A 137 -6.32 2.07 -7.54
CA LYS A 137 -5.11 2.90 -7.62
C LYS A 137 -5.29 4.16 -8.47
N LYS A 138 -6.08 4.11 -9.55
CA LYS A 138 -6.34 5.28 -10.41
C LYS A 138 -7.49 6.18 -9.92
N CYS A 139 -8.21 5.79 -8.86
CA CYS A 139 -9.30 6.58 -8.31
C CYS A 139 -8.75 7.70 -7.43
N PHE A 140 -8.59 8.90 -7.97
CA PHE A 140 -8.06 10.05 -7.23
C PHE A 140 -8.92 10.46 -6.03
N ALA A 141 -10.23 10.16 -6.07
CA ALA A 141 -11.15 10.47 -4.99
C ALA A 141 -11.07 9.47 -3.81
N GLY A 142 -10.32 8.38 -3.96
CA GLY A 142 -10.27 7.32 -2.94
C GLY A 142 -11.58 6.53 -2.79
N ALA A 143 -12.50 6.64 -3.75
CA ALA A 143 -13.84 6.06 -3.69
C ALA A 143 -13.89 4.55 -3.94
N ILE A 144 -12.78 3.90 -4.32
CA ILE A 144 -12.76 2.45 -4.62
C ILE A 144 -11.77 1.76 -3.68
N LYS A 145 -12.26 0.79 -2.92
CA LYS A 145 -11.46 -0.05 -2.01
C LYS A 145 -11.54 -1.52 -2.45
N MET A 146 -10.51 -2.29 -2.14
CA MET A 146 -10.50 -3.73 -2.41
C MET A 146 -11.05 -4.47 -1.20
N ARG A 147 -11.98 -5.39 -1.41
CA ARG A 147 -12.58 -6.23 -0.37
C ARG A 147 -12.51 -7.71 -0.72
N LYS A 148 -12.70 -8.58 0.28
CA LYS A 148 -12.85 -10.01 0.05
C LYS A 148 -14.07 -10.29 -0.84
N ARG A 149 -13.96 -11.29 -1.70
CA ARG A 149 -15.09 -11.80 -2.50
C ARG A 149 -16.12 -12.46 -1.59
N THR A 150 -17.39 -12.35 -1.96
CA THR A 150 -18.46 -13.15 -1.36
C THR A 150 -18.40 -14.59 -1.88
N ALA A 151 -19.09 -15.52 -1.21
CA ALA A 151 -19.17 -16.91 -1.67
C ALA A 151 -19.72 -17.06 -3.09
N ALA A 152 -20.65 -16.21 -3.51
CA ALA A 152 -21.21 -16.22 -4.86
C ALA A 152 -20.17 -15.74 -5.90
N GLU A 153 -19.39 -14.71 -5.57
CA GLU A 153 -18.36 -14.15 -6.46
C GLU A 153 -17.13 -15.05 -6.58
N LEU A 154 -16.88 -15.91 -5.60
CA LEU A 154 -15.84 -16.93 -5.67
C LEU A 154 -16.18 -18.02 -6.70
N LYS A 155 -17.46 -18.39 -6.80
CA LYS A 155 -17.93 -19.42 -7.76
C LYS A 155 -17.76 -19.00 -9.23
N VAL A 156 -17.69 -17.71 -9.49
CA VAL A 156 -17.53 -17.15 -10.83
C VAL A 156 -16.18 -16.45 -11.00
N CYS A 157 -15.27 -16.56 -10.03
CA CYS A 157 -13.97 -15.90 -10.13
C CYS A 157 -13.22 -16.43 -11.37
N PRO A 158 -12.68 -15.54 -12.23
CA PRO A 158 -11.78 -15.99 -13.30
C PRO A 158 -10.59 -16.73 -12.70
N ASP A 159 -10.11 -17.74 -13.44
CA ASP A 159 -8.88 -18.47 -13.14
C ASP A 159 -7.63 -17.58 -13.23
#